data_AF-A0A920UD97-F1
#
_entry.id   AF-A0A920UD97-F1
#
_cell.length_a   1.000
_cell.length_b   1.000
_cell.length_c   1.000
_cell.angle_alpha   90.00
_cell.angle_beta   90.00
_cell.angle_gamma   90.00
#
_symmetry.space_group_name_H-M   'P 1'
#
loop_
_entity.id
_entity.type
_entity.pdbx_description
1 polymer ?
#
loop_
_entity_poly.entity_id
_entity_poly.type
_entity_poly.pdbx_seq_one_letter_code
_entity_poly.pdbx_strand_id
1 'polypeptide(L)' 'MQNRLGRIFNPKTGRTVMLAFDHGYFQGANPGLERIDVKIMPLAPYADTLMLTRGILRS' A
#
# COMPACT_ATOMS: atom_id res chain seq x y z
N MET A 1 10.08 3.02 18.19
CA MET A 1 8.99 2.30 17.48
C MET A 1 7.71 3.13 17.38
N GLN A 2 7.33 3.85 18.45
CA GLN A 2 6.13 4.70 18.51
C GLN A 2 5.95 5.66 17.31
N ASN A 3 7.00 6.38 16.88
CA ASN A 3 6.91 7.30 15.74
C ASN A 3 6.53 6.61 14.41
N ARG A 4 7.09 5.42 14.13
CA ARG A 4 6.77 4.69 12.89
C ARG A 4 5.37 4.08 12.94
N LEU A 5 5.00 3.50 14.08
CA LEU A 5 3.66 2.92 14.25
C LEU A 5 2.56 3.99 14.21
N GLY A 6 2.81 5.19 14.74
CA GLY A 6 1.87 6.31 14.67
C GLY A 6 1.62 6.87 13.26
N ARG A 7 2.42 6.46 12.26
CA ARG A 7 2.16 6.75 10.84
C ARG A 7 1.32 5.67 10.15
N ILE A 8 1.22 4.48 10.75
CA ILE A 8 0.44 3.36 10.22
C ILE A 8 -0.95 3.35 10.87
N PHE A 9 -0.99 3.50 12.20
CA PHE A 9 -2.22 3.47 12.98
C PHE A 9 -2.59 4.88 13.40
N ASN A 10 -3.83 5.28 13.13
CA ASN A 10 -4.35 6.56 13.55
C ASN A 10 -4.33 6.64 15.09
N PRO A 11 -3.66 7.64 15.70
CA PRO A 11 -3.47 7.70 17.15
C PRO A 11 -4.77 7.93 17.93
N LYS A 12 -5.83 8.43 17.29
CA LYS A 12 -7.14 8.64 17.92
C LYS A 12 -7.97 7.36 17.95
N THR A 13 -7.91 6.55 16.89
CA THR A 13 -8.79 5.38 16.73
C THR A 13 -8.09 4.04 16.96
N GLY A 14 -6.76 4.02 16.95
CA GLY A 14 -5.94 2.81 17.01
C GLY A 14 -6.06 1.90 15.78
N ARG A 15 -6.68 2.38 14.69
CA ARG A 15 -7.00 1.60 13.49
C ARG A 15 -6.28 2.14 12.25
N THR A 16 -6.28 1.32 11.20
CA THR A 16 -5.68 1.64 9.90
C THR A 16 -6.52 1.03 8.78
N VAL A 17 -6.66 1.75 7.67
CA VAL A 17 -7.08 1.21 6.38
C VAL A 17 -5.84 1.12 5.50
N MET A 18 -5.31 -0.10 5.36
CA MET A 18 -4.09 -0.38 4.60
C MET A 18 -4.44 -0.88 3.20
N LEU A 19 -3.86 -0.26 2.17
CA LEU A 19 -3.94 -0.73 0.79
C LEU A 19 -2.72 -1.61 0.47
N ALA A 20 -2.96 -2.91 0.30
CA ALA A 20 -1.92 -3.90 -0.02
C ALA A 20 -1.98 -4.31 -1.49
N PHE A 21 -0.82 -4.32 -2.15
CA PHE A 21 -0.67 -4.70 -3.56
C PHE A 21 0.72 -5.31 -3.85
N ASP A 22 1.31 -5.98 -2.87
CA ASP A 22 2.59 -6.68 -2.96
C ASP A 22 2.49 -8.10 -3.58
N HIS A 23 1.27 -8.55 -3.91
CA HIS A 23 1.01 -9.89 -4.46
C HIS A 23 1.88 -10.26 -5.68
N GLY A 24 2.23 -9.27 -6.51
CA GLY A 24 3.01 -9.48 -7.71
C GLY A 24 4.45 -9.93 -7.46
N TYR A 25 4.96 -9.87 -6.22
CA TYR A 25 6.32 -10.32 -5.92
C TYR A 25 6.53 -11.81 -6.24
N PHE A 26 5.50 -12.64 -6.04
CA PHE A 26 5.55 -14.09 -6.31
C PHE A 26 4.66 -14.50 -7.49
N GLN A 27 3.57 -13.76 -7.74
CA GLN A 27 2.54 -14.16 -8.70
C GLN A 27 2.66 -13.45 -10.05
N GLY A 28 3.56 -12.47 -10.19
CA GLY A 28 3.67 -11.66 -11.41
C GLY A 28 2.53 -10.65 -11.56
N ALA A 29 2.16 -10.31 -12.81
CA ALA A 29 1.09 -9.34 -13.09
C ALA A 29 -0.30 -9.96 -12.84
N ASN A 30 -0.69 -10.02 -11.57
CA ASN A 30 -2.03 -10.46 -11.17
C ASN A 30 -3.14 -9.60 -11.78
N PRO A 31 -4.34 -10.17 -12.00
CA PRO A 31 -5.50 -9.40 -12.42
C PRO A 31 -5.73 -8.17 -11.52
N GLY A 32 -5.82 -6.99 -12.14
CA GLY A 32 -5.96 -5.71 -11.44
C GLY A 32 -4.65 -5.02 -11.04
N LEU A 33 -3.51 -5.72 -11.04
CA LEU A 33 -2.18 -5.18 -10.73
C LEU A 33 -1.28 -5.02 -11.97
N GLU A 34 -1.82 -5.17 -13.17
CA GLU A 34 -1.04 -5.12 -14.41
C GLU A 34 -0.47 -3.71 -14.67
N ARG A 35 -1.18 -2.68 -14.20
CA ARG A 35 -0.81 -1.26 -14.32
C ARG A 35 -1.09 -0.53 -13.01
N ILE A 36 -0.18 -0.68 -12.05
CA ILE A 36 -0.28 -0.08 -10.71
C ILE A 36 -0.39 1.44 -10.80
N ASP A 37 0.36 2.07 -11.70
CA ASP A 37 0.35 3.51 -11.97
C ASP A 37 -1.02 4.03 -12.40
N VAL A 38 -1.81 3.22 -13.11
CA VAL A 38 -3.14 3.61 -13.61
C VAL A 38 -4.27 3.13 -12.71
N LYS A 39 -4.21 1.88 -12.23
CA LYS A 39 -5.33 1.24 -11.53
C LYS A 39 -5.26 1.39 -10.02
N ILE A 40 -4.06 1.46 -9.44
CA ILE A 40 -3.87 1.40 -7.98
C ILE A 40 -3.49 2.77 -7.41
N MET A 41 -2.62 3.53 -8.08
CA MET A 41 -2.19 4.84 -7.58
C MET A 41 -3.32 5.84 -7.34
N PRO A 42 -4.40 5.89 -8.14
CA PRO A 42 -5.55 6.74 -7.83
C PRO A 42 -6.27 6.40 -6.51
N LEU A 43 -6.06 5.20 -5.97
CA LEU A 43 -6.64 4.76 -4.69
C LEU A 43 -5.79 5.16 -3.48
N ALA A 44 -4.51 5.50 -3.68
CA ALA A 44 -3.59 5.81 -2.59
C ALA A 44 -4.08 6.93 -1.65
N PRO A 45 -4.75 8.01 -2.12
CA PRO A 45 -5.28 9.04 -1.23
C PRO A 45 -6.37 8.57 -0.25
N TYR A 46 -6.97 7.40 -0.47
CA TYR A 46 -8.03 6.84 0.37
C TYR A 46 -7.51 5.82 1.41
N ALA A 47 -6.22 5.53 1.40
CA ALA A 47 -5.58 4.62 2.33
C ALA A 47 -4.75 5.39 3.36
N ASP A 48 -4.72 4.90 4.60
CA ASP A 48 -3.84 5.46 5.65
C ASP A 48 -2.36 5.10 5.37
N THR A 49 -2.13 3.95 4.75
CA THR A 49 -0.79 3.41 4.49
C THR A 49 -0.80 2.43 3.32
N LEU A 50 0.35 2.26 2.69
CA LEU A 50 0.55 1.37 1.54
C LEU A 50 1.47 0.19 1.91
N MET A 51 1.10 -1.01 1.47
CA MET A 51 1.92 -2.22 1.58
C MET A 51 2.28 -2.72 0.17
N LEU A 52 3.58 -2.68 -0.13
CA LEU A 52 4.13 -2.90 -1.47
C LEU A 52 5.60 -3.35 -1.40
N THR A 53 6.11 -3.85 -2.52
CA THR A 53 7.53 -4.18 -2.64
C THR A 53 8.38 -2.94 -2.89
N ARG A 54 9.67 -3.02 -2.55
CA ARG A 54 10.65 -1.96 -2.84
C ARG A 54 10.77 -1.66 -4.33
N GLY A 55 10.58 -2.65 -5.20
CA GLY A 55 10.62 -2.48 -6.65
C GLY A 55 9.53 -1.53 -7.11
N ILE A 56 8.27 -1.83 -6.76
CA ILE A 56 7.12 -0.99 -7.10
C ILE A 56 7.27 0.43 -6.55
N LEU A 57 7.77 0.60 -5.33
CA LEU A 57 7.93 1.93 -4.72
C LEU A 57 8.92 2.85 -5.48
N ARG A 58 9.87 2.28 -6.22
CA ARG A 58 10.96 3.01 -6.91
C ARG A 58 10.79 3.07 -8.42
N SER A 59 9.72 2.46 -8.94
CA SER A 59 9.43 2.36 -10.38
C SER A 59 8.72 3.60 -10.88
#